data_AF-A0A2D6PIL6-F1
#
_entry.id   AF-A0A2D6PIL6-F1
#
_cell.length_a   1.000
_cell.length_b   1.000
_cell.length_c   1.000
_cell.angle_alpha   90.00
_cell.angle_beta   90.00
_cell.angle_gamma   90.00
#
_symmetry.space_group_name_H-M   'P 1'
#
loop_
_entity.id
_entity.type
_entity.pdbx_description
1 polymer ?
#
loop_
_entity_poly.entity_id
_entity_poly.type
_entity_poly.pdbx_seq_one_letter_code
_entity_poly.pdbx_strand_id
1 'polypeptide(L)'
;MGLILITLILSVGMPFVNKIKDRNTILQTKNILFEVDKLVREVDLEGVGSRRPFFVDIGEGDFLIKNEGAEEKIIWTLISKEKLGIESGNSVGELGPLIEEGSLKIQSKKVGQGFEISLWLDYKDIIDIESNLKQLSGQYNLIIEHRQTGGNDYVEIREG
;
A
#
# COMPACT_ATOMS: atom_id res chain seq x y z
N MET A 1 -4.39 -42.38 -14.09
CA MET A 1 -5.51 -42.18 -13.14
C MET A 1 -5.11 -41.35 -11.91
N GLY A 2 -4.07 -41.71 -11.14
CA GLY A 2 -3.68 -40.96 -9.92
C GLY A 2 -3.28 -39.49 -10.15
N LEU A 3 -2.61 -39.17 -11.25
CA LEU A 3 -2.19 -37.80 -11.59
C LEU A 3 -3.39 -36.87 -11.88
N ILE A 4 -4.47 -37.42 -12.45
CA ILE A 4 -5.72 -36.70 -12.76
C ILE A 4 -6.44 -36.31 -11.46
N LEU A 5 -6.43 -37.19 -10.45
CA LEU A 5 -7.05 -36.95 -9.15
C LEU A 5 -6.34 -35.81 -8.40
N ILE A 6 -5.00 -35.80 -8.42
CA ILE A 6 -4.19 -34.76 -7.80
C ILE A 6 -4.46 -33.40 -8.47
N THR A 7 -4.50 -33.35 -9.81
CA THR A 7 -4.78 -32.10 -10.53
C THR A 7 -6.18 -31.54 -10.25
N LEU A 8 -7.17 -32.41 -10.04
CA LEU A 8 -8.54 -32.02 -9.69
C LEU A 8 -8.62 -31.40 -8.29
N ILE A 9 -7.94 -32.00 -7.32
CA ILE A 9 -7.89 -31.48 -5.94
C ILE A 9 -7.17 -30.12 -5.90
N LEU A 10 -6.03 -30.00 -6.60
CA LEU A 10 -5.32 -28.73 -6.72
C LEU A 10 -6.20 -27.66 -7.37
N SER A 11 -6.90 -27.98 -8.46
CA SER A 11 -7.74 -27.01 -9.17
C SER A 11 -8.84 -26.41 -8.29
N VAL A 12 -9.42 -27.18 -7.37
CA VAL A 12 -10.43 -26.69 -6.42
C VAL A 12 -9.79 -25.97 -5.23
N GLY A 13 -8.57 -26.36 -4.82
CA GLY A 13 -7.86 -25.77 -3.69
C GLY A 13 -7.16 -24.45 -3.99
N MET A 14 -6.71 -24.23 -5.23
CA MET A 14 -5.95 -23.04 -5.63
C MET A 14 -6.65 -21.71 -5.34
N PRO A 15 -7.96 -21.52 -5.60
CA PRO A 15 -8.68 -20.28 -5.25
C PRO A 15 -8.60 -19.94 -3.76
N PHE A 16 -8.71 -20.95 -2.89
CA PHE A 16 -8.61 -20.75 -1.45
C PHE A 16 -7.18 -20.37 -1.02
N VAL A 17 -6.17 -21.02 -1.59
CA VAL A 17 -4.76 -20.71 -1.33
C VAL A 17 -4.43 -19.28 -1.77
N ASN A 18 -4.85 -18.89 -2.98
CA ASN A 18 -4.66 -17.54 -3.51
C ASN A 18 -5.33 -16.49 -2.61
N LYS A 19 -6.57 -16.74 -2.18
CA LYS A 19 -7.28 -15.86 -1.25
C LYS A 19 -6.54 -15.65 0.08
N ILE A 20 -5.93 -16.70 0.64
CA ILE A 20 -5.14 -16.58 1.87
C ILE A 20 -3.86 -15.78 1.60
N LYS A 21 -3.18 -16.07 0.50
CA LYS A 21 -1.96 -15.36 0.08
C LYS A 21 -2.23 -13.87 -0.06
N ASP A 22 -3.23 -13.49 -0.85
CA ASP A 22 -3.59 -12.08 -1.09
C ASP A 22 -3.96 -11.35 0.21
N ARG A 23 -4.71 -12.01 1.10
CA ARG A 23 -5.02 -11.46 2.44
C ARG A 23 -3.75 -11.22 3.27
N ASN A 24 -2.81 -12.16 3.26
CA ASN A 24 -1.56 -12.00 3.98
C ASN A 24 -0.73 -10.84 3.39
N THR A 25 -0.67 -10.71 2.07
CA THR A 25 -0.01 -9.58 1.39
C THR A 25 -0.61 -8.25 1.84
N ILE A 26 -1.94 -8.14 1.88
CA ILE A 26 -2.63 -6.92 2.34
C ILE A 26 -2.32 -6.62 3.81
N LEU A 27 -2.33 -7.64 4.68
CA LEU A 27 -2.03 -7.45 6.10
C LEU A 27 -0.58 -7.01 6.35
N GLN A 28 0.38 -7.60 5.61
CA GLN A 28 1.78 -7.20 5.68
C GLN A 28 1.97 -5.77 5.19
N THR A 29 1.40 -5.45 4.03
CA THR A 29 1.47 -4.10 3.45
C THR A 29 0.82 -3.06 4.38
N LYS A 30 -0.29 -3.41 5.03
CA LYS A 30 -0.93 -2.54 6.02
C LYS A 30 0.05 -2.17 7.15
N ASN A 31 0.77 -3.16 7.69
CA ASN A 31 1.75 -2.91 8.75
C ASN A 31 2.89 -2.02 8.25
N ILE A 32 3.39 -2.26 7.03
CA ILE A 32 4.39 -1.42 6.38
C ILE A 32 3.90 0.03 6.26
N LEU A 33 2.67 0.24 5.80
CA LEU A 33 2.09 1.59 5.67
C LEU A 33 1.97 2.29 7.02
N PHE A 34 1.58 1.58 8.09
CA PHE A 34 1.59 2.16 9.44
C PHE A 34 2.98 2.53 9.93
N GLU A 35 3.99 1.70 9.64
CA GLU A 35 5.38 2.02 9.99
C GLU A 35 5.89 3.23 9.21
N VAL A 36 5.60 3.31 7.91
CA VAL A 36 5.91 4.48 7.08
C VAL A 36 5.23 5.73 7.64
N ASP A 37 3.91 5.68 7.92
CA ASP A 37 3.19 6.83 8.46
C ASP A 37 3.76 7.32 9.79
N LYS A 38 4.10 6.37 10.67
CA LYS A 38 4.75 6.68 11.93
C LYS A 38 6.09 7.37 11.70
N LEU A 39 6.95 6.84 10.83
CA LEU A 39 8.28 7.40 10.59
C LEU A 39 8.22 8.77 9.92
N VAL A 40 7.32 8.96 8.96
CA VAL A 40 7.08 10.28 8.31
C VAL A 40 6.70 11.30 9.37
N ARG A 41 5.74 10.99 10.25
CA ARG A 41 5.31 11.90 11.33
C ARG A 41 6.40 12.13 12.37
N GLU A 42 7.18 11.11 12.73
CA GLU A 42 8.29 11.26 13.68
C GLU A 42 9.38 12.18 13.13
N VAL A 43 9.78 11.98 11.86
CA VAL A 43 10.78 12.81 11.17
C VAL A 43 10.29 14.26 11.02
N ASP A 44 9.03 14.45 10.66
CA ASP A 44 8.39 15.77 10.61
C ASP A 44 8.45 16.47 11.99
N LEU A 45 7.99 15.81 13.06
CA LEU A 45 7.94 16.36 14.41
C LEU A 45 9.32 16.62 15.04
N GLU A 46 10.34 15.86 14.67
CA GLU A 46 11.73 16.09 15.11
C GLU A 46 12.35 17.34 14.49
N GLY A 47 11.84 17.78 13.35
CA GLY A 47 12.30 18.96 12.63
C GLY A 47 13.43 18.70 11.64
N VAL A 48 13.81 19.78 10.95
CA VAL A 48 14.76 19.78 9.82
C VAL A 48 16.09 19.10 10.17
N GLY A 49 16.55 18.22 9.28
CA GLY A 49 17.79 17.46 9.41
C GLY A 49 17.62 16.12 10.15
N SER A 50 16.43 15.85 10.70
CA SER A 50 16.10 14.52 11.19
C SER A 50 16.02 13.53 10.02
N ARG A 51 16.47 12.29 10.25
CA ARG A 51 16.42 11.23 9.24
C ARG A 51 16.24 9.86 9.89
N ARG A 52 15.56 8.95 9.20
CA ARG A 52 15.40 7.56 9.63
C ARG A 52 15.60 6.61 8.44
N PRO A 53 16.48 5.60 8.56
CA PRO A 53 16.51 4.50 7.61
C PRO A 53 15.31 3.58 7.87
N PHE A 54 14.70 3.10 6.80
CA PHE A 54 13.57 2.19 6.84
C PHE A 54 13.75 1.11 5.79
N PHE A 55 13.87 -0.14 6.23
CA PHE A 55 13.93 -1.28 5.32
C PHE A 55 12.52 -1.77 5.03
N VAL A 56 12.14 -1.77 3.77
CA VAL A 56 10.82 -2.22 3.32
C VAL A 56 10.97 -3.39 2.37
N ASP A 57 10.14 -4.42 2.58
CA ASP A 57 9.97 -5.53 1.65
C ASP A 57 8.56 -5.46 1.06
N ILE A 58 8.47 -4.97 -0.17
CA ILE A 58 7.22 -4.86 -0.91
C ILE A 58 7.09 -6.11 -1.77
N GLY A 59 6.27 -7.05 -1.30
CA GLY A 59 6.02 -8.30 -2.00
C GLY A 59 5.24 -8.11 -3.31
N GLU A 60 3.97 -8.50 -3.30
CA GLU A 60 3.10 -8.32 -4.47
C GLU A 60 2.34 -6.99 -4.41
N GLY A 61 1.93 -6.49 -5.58
CA GLY A 61 1.24 -5.21 -5.72
C GLY A 61 2.16 -4.06 -6.11
N ASP A 62 1.54 -2.94 -6.44
CA ASP A 62 2.22 -1.73 -6.91
C ASP A 62 2.22 -0.69 -5.79
N PHE A 63 3.39 -0.30 -5.32
CA PHE A 63 3.55 0.78 -4.36
C PHE A 63 3.99 2.05 -5.08
N LEU A 64 3.25 3.14 -4.88
CA LEU A 64 3.37 4.41 -5.56
C LEU A 64 3.36 5.54 -4.54
N ILE A 65 4.35 6.43 -4.61
CA ILE A 65 4.33 7.70 -3.89
C ILE A 65 3.92 8.77 -4.89
N LYS A 66 2.78 9.41 -4.64
CA LYS A 66 2.30 10.56 -5.40
C LYS A 66 2.58 11.83 -4.61
N ASN A 67 3.36 12.70 -5.21
CA ASN A 67 3.73 14.03 -4.71
C ASN A 67 3.61 15.10 -5.81
N GLU A 68 2.94 14.81 -6.92
CA GLU A 68 2.75 15.75 -8.03
C GLU A 68 1.37 16.43 -7.91
N GLY A 69 1.34 17.76 -7.81
CA GLY A 69 0.11 18.56 -7.79
C GLY A 69 -0.50 18.71 -6.39
N ALA A 70 -1.79 18.39 -6.24
CA ALA A 70 -2.53 18.52 -4.98
C ALA A 70 -2.76 17.15 -4.28
N GLU A 71 -2.00 16.13 -4.67
CA GLU A 71 -2.06 14.78 -4.13
C GLU A 71 -0.75 14.43 -3.44
N GLU A 72 -0.80 14.31 -2.11
CA GLU A 72 0.31 13.85 -1.28
C GLU A 72 -0.09 12.52 -0.65
N LYS A 73 0.17 11.44 -1.39
CA LYS A 73 -0.35 10.13 -1.07
C LYS A 73 0.70 9.05 -1.24
N ILE A 74 0.73 8.15 -0.29
CA ILE A 74 1.42 6.87 -0.43
C ILE A 74 0.33 5.83 -0.69
N ILE A 75 0.38 5.20 -1.86
CA ILE A 75 -0.64 4.31 -2.37
C ILE A 75 -0.01 2.94 -2.61
N TRP A 76 -0.71 1.89 -2.20
CA TRP A 76 -0.42 0.54 -2.63
C TRP A 76 -1.67 -0.09 -3.25
N THR A 77 -1.49 -0.79 -4.37
CA THR A 77 -2.58 -1.46 -5.10
C THR A 77 -2.27 -2.91 -5.41
N LEU A 78 -3.27 -3.78 -5.26
CA LEU A 78 -3.20 -5.19 -5.65
C LEU A 78 -4.43 -5.60 -6.45
N ILE A 79 -4.22 -6.29 -7.57
CA ILE A 79 -5.29 -6.91 -8.34
C ILE A 79 -5.45 -8.37 -7.88
N SER A 80 -6.57 -8.69 -7.24
CA SER A 80 -6.95 -10.05 -6.88
C SER A 80 -8.08 -10.56 -7.78
N LYS A 81 -8.06 -11.84 -8.11
CA LYS A 81 -9.19 -12.52 -8.78
C LYS A 81 -10.23 -13.04 -7.78
N GLU A 82 -9.89 -13.06 -6.49
CA GLU A 82 -10.67 -13.68 -5.45
C GLU A 82 -11.42 -12.63 -4.62
N LYS A 83 -12.59 -13.01 -4.07
CA LYS A 83 -13.32 -12.15 -3.14
C LYS A 83 -12.70 -12.27 -1.74
N LEU A 84 -12.03 -11.23 -1.26
CA LEU A 84 -11.28 -11.22 0.00
C LEU A 84 -12.13 -10.82 1.22
N GLY A 85 -13.37 -10.37 1.02
CA GLY A 85 -14.31 -9.97 2.08
C GLY A 85 -14.27 -8.47 2.42
N ILE A 86 -13.49 -7.68 1.67
CA ILE A 86 -13.43 -6.21 1.74
C ILE A 86 -14.15 -5.56 0.56
N GLU A 87 -14.75 -6.38 -0.30
CA GLU A 87 -15.57 -5.97 -1.43
C GLU A 87 -17.02 -5.79 -1.01
N SER A 88 -17.67 -4.81 -1.63
CA SER A 88 -19.08 -4.51 -1.44
C SER A 88 -19.97 -5.77 -1.42
N GLY A 89 -20.96 -5.74 -0.53
CA GLY A 89 -22.11 -6.63 -0.54
C GLY A 89 -22.88 -6.52 -1.86
N ASN A 90 -23.86 -7.39 -2.09
CA ASN A 90 -24.51 -7.55 -3.40
C ASN A 90 -25.28 -6.32 -3.95
N SER A 91 -25.09 -5.11 -3.38
CA SER A 91 -25.89 -3.92 -3.64
C SER A 91 -25.14 -2.56 -3.62
N VAL A 92 -23.80 -2.50 -3.57
CA VAL A 92 -23.08 -1.19 -3.61
C VAL A 92 -22.08 -1.15 -4.77
N GLY A 93 -22.45 -0.47 -5.86
CA GLY A 93 -21.56 0.07 -6.91
C GLY A 93 -20.40 -0.77 -7.47
N GLU A 94 -19.53 -0.12 -8.24
CA GLU A 94 -18.22 -0.68 -8.62
C GLU A 94 -17.20 -0.58 -7.47
N LEU A 95 -17.49 0.23 -6.45
CA LEU A 95 -16.62 0.50 -5.31
C LEU A 95 -17.12 -0.22 -4.06
N GLY A 96 -16.18 -0.84 -3.35
CA GLY A 96 -16.34 -1.37 -2.00
C GLY A 96 -16.51 -0.27 -0.95
N PRO A 97 -16.86 -0.66 0.30
CA PRO A 97 -16.86 0.27 1.42
C PRO A 97 -15.48 0.89 1.60
N LEU A 98 -15.44 2.19 1.91
CA LEU A 98 -14.24 2.83 2.42
C LEU A 98 -14.08 2.41 3.88
N ILE A 99 -13.00 1.69 4.17
CA ILE A 99 -12.61 1.29 5.52
C ILE A 99 -11.49 2.24 5.96
N GLU A 100 -11.68 2.90 7.09
CA GLU A 100 -10.68 3.78 7.68
C GLU A 100 -10.15 3.16 8.97
N GLU A 101 -8.83 2.95 9.02
CA GLU A 101 -8.10 2.46 10.19
C GLU A 101 -7.04 3.51 10.56
N GLY A 102 -7.41 4.50 11.37
CA GLY A 102 -6.53 5.63 11.68
C GLY A 102 -6.32 6.53 10.45
N SER A 103 -5.07 6.78 10.06
CA SER A 103 -4.68 7.52 8.85
C SER A 103 -4.78 6.69 7.57
N LEU A 104 -4.87 5.35 7.70
CA LEU A 104 -4.91 4.43 6.58
C LEU A 104 -6.33 4.27 6.04
N LYS A 105 -6.48 4.45 4.73
CA LYS A 105 -7.72 4.24 3.99
C LYS A 105 -7.59 2.98 3.14
N ILE A 106 -8.64 2.16 3.13
CA ILE A 106 -8.70 0.91 2.37
C ILE A 106 -9.99 0.89 1.56
N GLN A 107 -9.89 0.62 0.27
CA GLN A 107 -11.06 0.47 -0.59
C GLN A 107 -10.79 -0.54 -1.70
N SER A 108 -11.82 -1.29 -2.07
CA SER A 108 -11.79 -2.17 -3.23
C SER A 108 -12.59 -1.58 -4.39
N LYS A 109 -12.21 -1.93 -5.61
CA LYS A 109 -12.91 -1.59 -6.84
C LYS A 109 -13.02 -2.83 -7.71
N LYS A 110 -14.20 -3.11 -8.25
CA LYS A 110 -14.37 -4.22 -9.20
C LYS A 110 -13.70 -3.85 -10.53
N VAL A 111 -12.79 -4.70 -11.01
CA VAL A 111 -12.08 -4.52 -12.29
C VAL A 111 -12.12 -5.82 -13.10
N GLY A 112 -12.80 -5.79 -14.25
CA GLY A 112 -13.00 -6.98 -15.07
C GLY A 112 -13.65 -8.14 -14.29
N GLN A 113 -12.92 -9.25 -14.15
CA GLN A 113 -13.35 -10.43 -13.38
C GLN A 113 -12.86 -10.45 -11.93
N GLY A 114 -12.06 -9.47 -11.52
CA GLY A 114 -11.45 -9.41 -10.18
C GLY A 114 -11.72 -8.10 -9.46
N PHE A 115 -10.87 -7.80 -8.49
CA PHE A 115 -10.93 -6.65 -7.61
C PHE A 115 -9.56 -6.01 -7.50
N GLU A 116 -9.52 -4.70 -7.69
CA GLU A 116 -8.38 -3.86 -7.35
C GLU A 116 -8.57 -3.40 -5.91
N ILE A 117 -7.59 -3.65 -5.08
CA ILE A 117 -7.60 -3.29 -3.66
C ILE A 117 -6.56 -2.21 -3.47
N SER A 118 -7.01 -1.05 -3.01
CA SER A 118 -6.17 0.12 -2.78
C SER A 118 -6.07 0.38 -1.28
N LEU A 119 -4.84 0.52 -0.80
CA LEU A 119 -4.51 1.02 0.53
C LEU A 119 -3.77 2.35 0.35
N TRP A 120 -4.15 3.40 1.07
CA TRP A 120 -3.43 4.66 0.95
C TRP A 120 -3.42 5.50 2.22
N LEU A 121 -2.36 6.29 2.34
CA LEU A 121 -2.18 7.35 3.33
C LEU A 121 -2.33 8.69 2.62
N ASP A 122 -2.95 9.65 3.30
CA ASP A 122 -3.27 10.96 2.76
C ASP A 122 -2.62 12.03 3.65
N TYR A 123 -1.60 12.70 3.11
CA TYR A 123 -0.79 13.67 3.84
C TYR A 123 -1.16 15.11 3.50
N LYS A 124 -2.05 15.29 2.53
CA LYS A 124 -2.49 16.59 2.06
C LYS A 124 -2.92 17.48 3.22
N ASP A 125 -2.41 18.71 3.23
CA ASP A 125 -2.68 19.73 4.26
C ASP A 125 -2.13 19.36 5.66
N ILE A 126 -1.31 18.31 5.77
CA ILE A 126 -0.70 17.83 7.02
C ILE A 126 0.83 17.89 6.94
N ILE A 127 1.44 17.20 5.98
CA ILE A 127 2.89 17.10 5.80
C ILE A 127 3.20 17.11 4.30
N ASP A 128 4.05 18.04 3.88
CA ASP A 128 4.51 18.08 2.49
C ASP A 128 5.47 16.90 2.25
N ILE A 129 5.16 16.03 1.29
CA ILE A 129 5.99 14.85 0.97
C ILE A 129 6.61 15.00 -0.41
N GLU A 130 7.93 14.79 -0.48
CA GLU A 130 8.63 14.67 -1.75
C GLU A 130 9.27 13.28 -1.90
N SER A 131 9.22 12.73 -3.11
CA SER A 131 9.95 11.52 -3.44
C SER A 131 10.42 11.52 -4.88
N ASN A 132 11.60 10.95 -5.10
CA ASN A 132 12.08 10.58 -6.43
C ASN A 132 11.65 9.16 -6.84
N LEU A 133 10.99 8.43 -5.93
CA LEU A 133 10.55 7.05 -6.12
C LEU A 133 9.13 7.05 -6.69
N LYS A 134 8.98 6.67 -7.95
CA LYS A 134 7.67 6.60 -8.60
C LYS A 134 6.98 5.26 -8.40
N GLN A 135 7.70 4.14 -8.38
CA GLN A 135 7.11 2.83 -8.16
C GLN A 135 8.12 1.92 -7.48
N LEU A 136 7.68 1.19 -6.47
CA LEU A 136 8.52 0.29 -5.69
C LEU A 136 7.96 -1.14 -5.75
N SER A 137 8.84 -2.11 -6.03
CA SER A 137 8.56 -3.55 -5.97
C SER A 137 9.83 -4.31 -5.57
N GLY A 138 9.74 -5.16 -4.55
CA GLY A 138 10.88 -5.83 -3.92
C GLY A 138 11.40 -5.15 -2.65
N GLN A 139 12.67 -5.39 -2.34
CA GLN A 139 13.31 -4.90 -1.12
C GLN A 139 14.02 -3.57 -1.36
N TYR A 140 13.73 -2.58 -0.53
CA TYR A 140 14.36 -1.27 -0.58
C TYR A 140 14.82 -0.83 0.80
N ASN A 141 15.95 -0.13 0.82
CA ASN A 141 16.39 0.64 1.97
C ASN A 141 16.01 2.10 1.72
N LEU A 142 14.94 2.57 2.34
CA LEU A 142 14.47 3.93 2.22
C LEU A 142 15.11 4.81 3.29
N ILE A 143 15.34 6.08 2.95
CA ILE A 143 15.67 7.13 3.89
C ILE A 143 14.51 8.11 3.87
N ILE A 144 13.92 8.33 5.04
CA ILE A 144 12.89 9.34 5.29
C ILE A 144 13.60 10.49 6.02
N GLU A 145 13.60 11.68 5.43
CA GLU A 145 14.42 12.82 5.89
C GLU A 145 13.60 14.11 5.88
N HIS A 146 13.66 14.89 6.96
CA HIS A 146 13.06 16.21 7.01
C HIS A 146 14.03 17.21 6.37
N ARG A 147 13.61 17.84 5.27
CA ARG A 147 14.38 18.85 4.55
C ARG A 147 13.68 20.18 4.52
N GLN A 148 14.49 21.23 4.35
CA GLN A 148 14.02 22.58 4.13
C GLN A 148 14.68 23.13 2.87
N THR A 149 13.89 23.66 1.94
CA THR A 149 14.39 24.32 0.73
C THR A 149 13.62 25.61 0.51
N GLY A 150 14.33 26.73 0.45
CA GLY A 150 13.71 28.04 0.18
C GLY A 150 12.72 28.51 1.26
N GLY A 151 12.80 27.98 2.48
CA GLY A 151 11.90 28.32 3.59
C GLY A 151 10.63 27.47 3.69
N ASN A 152 10.48 26.47 2.80
CA ASN A 152 9.44 25.44 2.90
C ASN A 152 10.06 24.15 3.45
N ASP A 153 9.35 23.53 4.38
CA ASP A 153 9.73 22.31 5.08
C ASP A 153 8.95 21.14 4.47
N TYR A 154 9.62 20.01 4.22
CA TYR A 154 9.02 18.82 3.62
C TYR A 154 9.74 17.55 4.08
N VAL A 155 9.06 16.42 4.00
CA VAL A 155 9.62 15.09 4.23
C VAL A 155 9.99 14.45 2.90
N GLU A 156 11.28 14.25 2.66
CA GLU A 156 11.79 13.55 1.50
C GLU A 156 11.87 12.04 1.78
N ILE A 157 11.35 11.23 0.87
CA ILE A 157 11.49 9.77 0.85
C ILE A 157 12.32 9.39 -0.38
N ARG A 158 13.48 8.78 -0.16
CA ARG A 158 14.39 8.34 -1.24
C ARG A 158 15.06 7.02 -0.92
N GLU A 159 15.64 6.38 -1.93
CA GLU A 159 16.49 5.22 -1.72
C GLU A 159 17.83 5.63 -1.08
N GLY A 160 18.32 4.81 -0.14
CA GLY A 160 19.49 5.04 0.69
C GLY A 160 20.77 4.37 0.25
#